data_AF-A0A958ED23-F1
#
_entry.id   AF-A0A958ED23-F1
#
_cell.length_a   1.000
_cell.length_b   1.000
_cell.length_c   1.000
_cell.angle_alpha   90.00
_cell.angle_beta   90.00
_cell.angle_gamma   90.00
#
_symmetry.space_group_name_H-M   'P 1'
#
loop_
_entity.id
_entity.type
_entity.pdbx_description
1 polymer ?
#
loop_
_entity_poly.entity_id
_entity_poly.type
_entity_poly.pdbx_seq_one_letter_code
_entity_poly.pdbx_strand_id
1 'polypeptide(L)'
;MKSSSARTPLSPALLLAGRMVTYLSFLAILITTLFPYDIWVEADWMQQIRSVSWEWGLIRSNIWRDIIANVVVFIPVGMGLTLTRLAKGGSAARALSGAALGGLLLTCFVENVQIFLVLRASSLNDIVANTVGAILGALLVIGIARSRWEKLSQLLPGQLSARGYALWLLVALGAALLAFDAGVGEARLAGWESNYHLSLGNEFEGGRPWMGSIRSLRLSTGTLTLTPDSLDLETVRHYDKALHFGKPDSLSDIFSSGERDWWRSAAPMARFLNLVQKNQQFSISLALRSDELRQSGPARILTFSDGFDYRDLTIGQQGDALAIRL
;
A
#
# COMPACT_ATOMS: atom_id res chain seq x y z
N MET A 1 2.31 47.61 -29.81
CA MET A 1 3.24 46.85 -28.94
C MET A 1 2.48 46.34 -27.73
N LYS A 2 2.24 45.03 -27.61
CA LYS A 2 1.70 44.45 -26.37
C LYS A 2 2.79 44.56 -25.30
N SER A 3 2.60 45.38 -24.27
CA SER A 3 3.48 45.40 -23.13
C SER A 3 3.38 44.02 -22.46
N SER A 4 4.46 43.25 -22.57
CA SER A 4 4.68 42.09 -21.73
C SER A 4 4.82 42.62 -20.30
N SER A 5 3.72 42.68 -19.56
CA SER A 5 3.74 42.95 -18.12
C SER A 5 4.46 41.79 -17.45
N ALA A 6 5.78 41.87 -17.35
CA ALA A 6 6.57 40.96 -16.54
C ALA A 6 6.04 41.07 -15.12
N ARG A 7 5.31 40.04 -14.66
CA ARG A 7 4.80 40.00 -13.28
C ARG A 7 6.02 40.06 -12.37
N THR A 8 6.08 41.06 -11.50
CA THR A 8 7.14 41.19 -10.47
C THR A 8 7.26 39.86 -9.71
N PRO A 9 8.45 39.40 -9.30
CA PRO A 9 8.58 38.20 -8.46
C PRO A 9 7.98 38.42 -7.05
N LEU A 10 7.54 37.35 -6.38
CA LEU A 10 7.07 37.44 -4.98
C LEU A 10 8.26 37.67 -4.02
N SER A 11 7.97 38.04 -2.77
CA SER A 11 9.00 38.26 -1.74
C SER A 11 9.93 37.03 -1.58
N PRO A 12 11.22 37.23 -1.24
CA PRO A 12 12.15 36.12 -0.98
C PRO A 12 11.64 35.12 0.07
N ALA A 13 10.87 35.62 1.05
CA ALA A 13 10.20 34.81 2.06
C ALA A 13 9.23 33.79 1.46
N LEU A 14 8.42 34.18 0.46
CA LEU A 14 7.48 33.27 -0.21
C LEU A 14 8.19 32.23 -1.08
N LEU A 15 9.32 32.58 -1.68
CA LEU A 15 10.16 31.62 -2.40
C LEU A 15 10.73 30.56 -1.45
N LEU A 16 11.25 30.99 -0.30
CA LEU A 16 11.75 30.07 0.72
C LEU A 16 10.62 29.18 1.25
N ALA A 17 9.46 29.76 1.56
CA ALA A 17 8.26 29.06 1.99
C ALA A 17 7.87 27.94 1.00
N GLY A 18 7.74 28.27 -0.29
CA GLY A 18 7.36 27.30 -1.31
C GLY A 18 8.35 26.15 -1.42
N ARG A 19 9.66 26.44 -1.33
CA ARG A 19 10.71 25.41 -1.37
C ARG A 19 10.64 24.50 -0.15
N MET A 20 10.50 25.07 1.04
CA MET A 20 10.42 24.30 2.29
C MET A 20 9.19 23.39 2.29
N VAL A 21 8.01 23.92 1.96
CA VAL A 21 6.78 23.11 1.83
C VAL A 21 7.01 21.96 0.85
N THR A 22 7.60 22.23 -0.32
CA THR A 22 7.89 21.19 -1.31
C THR A 22 8.78 20.09 -0.73
N TYR A 23 9.96 20.45 -0.18
CA TYR A 23 10.93 19.46 0.29
C TYR A 23 10.43 18.65 1.49
N LEU A 24 9.72 19.31 2.41
CA LEU A 24 9.23 18.66 3.61
C LEU A 24 8.02 17.77 3.33
N SER A 25 7.16 18.15 2.39
CA SER A 25 6.11 17.26 1.91
C SER A 25 6.67 16.05 1.18
N PHE A 26 7.71 16.23 0.34
CA PHE A 26 8.37 15.12 -0.32
C PHE A 26 8.98 14.16 0.71
N LEU A 27 9.72 14.70 1.69
CA LEU A 27 10.31 13.89 2.74
C LEU A 27 9.26 13.16 3.59
N ALA A 28 8.19 13.85 3.97
CA ALA A 28 7.09 13.24 4.73
C ALA A 28 6.45 12.10 3.94
N ILE A 29 6.12 12.30 2.66
CA ILE A 29 5.57 11.26 1.77
C ILE A 29 6.53 10.08 1.72
N LEU A 30 7.80 10.28 1.38
CA LEU A 30 8.78 9.19 1.28
C LEU A 30 8.92 8.41 2.59
N ILE A 31 8.89 9.07 3.75
CA ILE A 31 8.98 8.40 5.05
C ILE A 31 7.70 7.60 5.33
N THR A 32 6.52 8.20 5.15
CA THR A 32 5.26 7.57 5.57
C THR A 32 4.77 6.50 4.60
N THR A 33 4.99 6.67 3.29
CA THR A 33 4.48 5.74 2.27
C THR A 33 5.42 4.57 2.01
N LEU A 34 6.74 4.74 2.24
CA LEU A 34 7.73 3.67 2.06
C LEU A 34 7.99 2.86 3.33
N PHE A 35 7.52 3.31 4.49
CA PHE A 35 7.55 2.48 5.70
C PHE A 35 6.56 1.31 5.56
N PRO A 36 6.83 0.08 6.03
CA PRO A 36 8.12 -0.38 6.54
C PRO A 36 9.12 -0.59 5.39
N TYR A 37 10.39 -0.28 5.64
CA TYR A 37 11.44 -0.20 4.62
C TYR A 37 12.01 -1.57 4.19
N ASP A 38 11.21 -2.63 4.33
CA ASP A 38 11.60 -4.00 4.03
C ASP A 38 11.58 -4.23 2.51
N ILE A 39 12.67 -3.82 1.86
CA ILE A 39 12.90 -3.97 0.43
C ILE A 39 13.27 -5.42 0.12
N TRP A 40 12.58 -5.99 -0.86
CA TRP A 40 12.85 -7.31 -1.38
C TRP A 40 12.72 -7.35 -2.90
N VAL A 41 13.74 -7.92 -3.55
CA VAL A 41 13.89 -7.98 -5.00
C VAL A 41 14.03 -9.43 -5.43
N GLU A 42 13.18 -9.89 -6.35
CA GLU A 42 13.27 -11.21 -6.96
C GLU A 42 14.56 -11.37 -7.75
N ALA A 43 15.10 -12.60 -7.76
CA ALA A 43 16.16 -12.96 -8.70
C ALA A 43 15.71 -12.74 -10.16
N ASP A 44 14.44 -13.03 -10.45
CA ASP A 44 13.76 -12.60 -11.67
C ASP A 44 12.84 -11.39 -11.38
N TRP A 45 13.43 -10.23 -11.17
CA TRP A 45 12.70 -8.97 -10.93
C TRP A 45 11.67 -8.64 -12.03
N MET A 46 11.80 -9.19 -13.24
CA MET A 46 10.80 -8.99 -14.29
C MET A 46 9.52 -9.76 -13.98
N GLN A 47 9.61 -10.94 -13.38
CA GLN A 47 8.46 -11.68 -12.89
C GLN A 47 7.76 -10.90 -11.78
N GLN A 48 8.51 -10.33 -10.83
CA GLN A 48 7.96 -9.48 -9.77
C GLN A 48 7.13 -8.33 -10.34
N ILE A 49 7.66 -7.59 -11.32
CA ILE A 49 6.93 -6.49 -11.97
C ILE A 49 5.70 -6.98 -12.74
N ARG A 50 5.80 -8.12 -13.45
CA ARG A 50 4.67 -8.69 -14.20
C ARG A 50 3.58 -9.25 -13.31
N SER A 51 3.94 -9.67 -12.10
CA SER A 51 3.02 -10.14 -11.06
C SER A 51 2.31 -9.00 -10.33
N VAL A 52 2.70 -7.74 -10.58
CA VAL A 52 1.99 -6.57 -10.03
C VAL A 52 0.64 -6.46 -10.75
N SER A 53 -0.39 -6.91 -10.07
CA SER A 53 -1.75 -6.45 -10.28
C SER A 53 -1.80 -4.98 -9.89
N TRP A 54 -1.84 -4.11 -10.89
CA TRP A 54 -2.06 -2.69 -10.64
C TRP A 54 -3.49 -2.54 -10.10
N GLU A 55 -3.64 -2.38 -8.79
CA GLU A 55 -4.95 -2.37 -8.15
C GLU A 55 -5.87 -1.31 -8.79
N TRP A 56 -6.86 -1.77 -9.56
CA TRP A 56 -8.00 -0.99 -10.03
C TRP A 56 -9.27 -1.66 -9.52
N GLY A 57 -9.93 -1.09 -8.51
CA GLY A 57 -11.19 -1.66 -8.06
C GLY A 57 -11.77 -1.03 -6.80
N LEU A 58 -13.10 -0.96 -6.76
CA LEU A 58 -13.96 -0.42 -5.70
C LEU A 58 -14.09 -1.35 -4.46
N ILE A 59 -13.20 -2.35 -4.31
CA ILE A 59 -13.38 -3.51 -3.42
C ILE A 59 -12.33 -3.52 -2.29
N ARG A 60 -11.88 -2.35 -1.82
CA ARG A 60 -11.27 -2.23 -0.49
C ARG A 60 -12.35 -1.79 0.48
N SER A 61 -12.48 -2.47 1.62
CA SER A 61 -13.26 -1.96 2.75
C SER A 61 -12.66 -0.59 3.15
N ASN A 62 -13.37 0.50 2.82
CA ASN A 62 -12.98 1.92 2.99
C ASN A 62 -12.21 2.62 1.85
N ILE A 63 -12.40 2.25 0.58
CA ILE A 63 -11.77 2.94 -0.58
C ILE A 63 -11.87 4.48 -0.54
N TRP A 64 -13.01 5.03 -0.10
CA TRP A 64 -13.20 6.48 0.00
C TRP A 64 -12.26 7.14 1.00
N ARG A 65 -11.94 6.44 2.08
CA ARG A 65 -11.03 6.93 3.11
C ARG A 65 -9.61 6.99 2.58
N ASP A 66 -9.18 5.96 1.84
CA ASP A 66 -7.85 5.89 1.22
C ASP A 66 -7.70 6.99 0.16
N ILE A 67 -8.71 7.17 -0.71
CA ILE A 67 -8.73 8.24 -1.71
C ILE A 67 -8.60 9.62 -1.05
N ILE A 68 -9.41 9.90 -0.01
CA ILE A 68 -9.37 11.19 0.68
C ILE A 68 -8.01 11.42 1.36
N ALA A 69 -7.47 10.40 2.03
CA ALA A 69 -6.16 10.50 2.69
C ALA A 69 -5.06 10.82 1.66
N ASN A 70 -5.03 10.11 0.54
CA ASN A 70 -4.07 10.30 -0.54
C ASN A 70 -4.17 11.70 -1.16
N VAL A 71 -5.40 12.18 -1.45
CA VAL A 71 -5.64 13.56 -1.90
C VAL A 71 -5.07 14.57 -0.90
N VAL A 72 -5.38 14.42 0.39
CA VAL A 72 -4.98 15.38 1.44
C VAL A 72 -3.46 15.43 1.60
N VAL A 73 -2.78 14.28 1.57
CA VAL A 73 -1.32 14.18 1.73
C VAL A 73 -0.57 14.89 0.59
N PHE A 74 -1.13 14.92 -0.63
CA PHE A 74 -0.51 15.58 -1.78
C PHE A 74 -0.89 17.06 -1.98
N ILE A 75 -1.88 17.61 -1.26
CA ILE A 75 -2.19 19.05 -1.29
C ILE A 75 -0.95 19.92 -0.99
N PRO A 76 -0.18 19.66 0.10
CA PRO A 76 1.06 20.35 0.40
C PRO A 76 2.07 20.39 -0.76
N VAL A 77 2.23 19.28 -1.49
CA VAL A 77 3.13 19.21 -2.67
C VAL A 77 2.70 20.22 -3.73
N GLY A 78 1.42 20.22 -4.07
CA GLY A 78 0.83 21.17 -5.03
C GLY A 78 1.02 22.62 -4.63
N MET A 79 0.81 22.92 -3.34
CA MET A 79 0.99 24.27 -2.78
C MET A 79 2.44 24.73 -2.89
N GLY A 80 3.41 23.90 -2.47
CA GLY A 80 4.83 24.25 -2.46
C GLY A 80 5.39 24.50 -3.86
N LEU A 81 5.09 23.61 -4.81
CA LEU A 81 5.53 23.74 -6.20
C LEU A 81 4.95 25.00 -6.86
N THR A 82 3.66 25.25 -6.65
CA THR A 82 2.95 26.40 -7.21
C THR A 82 3.47 27.70 -6.63
N LEU A 83 3.60 27.80 -5.30
CA LEU A 83 4.11 28.98 -4.63
C LEU A 83 5.54 29.31 -5.08
N THR A 84 6.41 28.29 -5.16
CA THR A 84 7.77 28.42 -5.69
C THR A 84 7.76 28.99 -7.11
N ARG A 85 6.89 28.47 -7.99
CA ARG A 85 6.86 28.87 -9.39
C ARG A 85 6.34 30.29 -9.58
N LEU A 86 5.28 30.66 -8.86
CA LEU A 86 4.72 32.01 -8.86
C LEU A 86 5.70 33.01 -8.26
N ALA A 87 6.46 32.62 -7.22
CA ALA A 87 7.46 33.48 -6.61
C ALA A 87 8.60 33.84 -7.57
N LYS A 88 8.97 32.91 -8.47
CA LYS A 88 9.89 33.16 -9.58
C LYS A 88 9.26 33.92 -10.76
N GLY A 89 8.09 34.53 -10.60
CA GLY A 89 7.40 35.27 -11.68
C GLY A 89 6.73 34.37 -12.72
N GLY A 90 6.46 33.10 -12.41
CA GLY A 90 5.78 32.17 -13.31
C GLY A 90 4.31 32.52 -13.57
N SER A 91 3.78 32.05 -14.70
CA SER A 91 2.34 32.10 -14.97
C SER A 91 1.59 31.03 -14.18
N ALA A 92 0.32 31.30 -13.86
CA ALA A 92 -0.56 30.35 -13.16
C ALA A 92 -0.69 29.02 -13.91
N ALA A 93 -0.82 29.06 -15.25
CA ALA A 93 -0.87 27.86 -16.08
C ALA A 93 0.39 26.98 -15.91
N ARG A 94 1.59 27.57 -15.96
CA ARG A 94 2.84 26.82 -15.76
C ARG A 94 3.00 26.31 -14.33
N ALA A 95 2.47 27.05 -13.35
CA ALA A 95 2.50 26.61 -11.95
C ALA A 95 1.56 25.41 -11.74
N LEU A 96 0.35 25.45 -12.30
CA LEU A 96 -0.60 24.35 -12.27
C LEU A 96 -0.06 23.10 -12.99
N SER A 97 0.46 23.25 -14.22
CA SER A 97 1.07 22.13 -14.95
C SER A 97 2.28 21.56 -14.23
N GLY A 98 3.10 22.41 -13.61
CA GLY A 98 4.26 21.97 -12.82
C GLY A 98 3.86 21.21 -11.55
N ALA A 99 2.79 21.63 -10.87
CA ALA A 99 2.26 20.92 -9.71
C ALA A 99 1.64 19.57 -10.09
N ALA A 100 0.85 19.52 -11.18
CA ALA A 100 0.26 18.28 -11.69
C ALA A 100 1.34 17.28 -12.09
N LEU A 101 2.33 17.71 -12.88
CA LEU A 101 3.44 16.86 -13.31
C LEU A 101 4.33 16.44 -12.14
N GLY A 102 4.63 17.35 -11.21
CA GLY A 102 5.43 17.03 -10.03
C GLY A 102 4.75 16.03 -9.09
N GLY A 103 3.43 16.19 -8.87
CA GLY A 103 2.63 15.24 -8.12
C GLY A 103 2.60 13.86 -8.79
N LEU A 104 2.32 13.82 -10.09
CA LEU A 104 2.30 12.59 -10.88
C LEU A 104 3.64 11.86 -10.86
N LEU A 105 4.75 12.57 -11.07
CA LEU A 105 6.09 11.95 -11.05
C LEU A 105 6.46 11.42 -9.66
N LEU A 106 6.13 12.16 -8.59
CA LEU A 106 6.41 11.73 -7.23
C LEU A 106 5.61 10.48 -6.87
N THR A 107 4.30 10.46 -7.17
CA THR A 107 3.48 9.29 -6.86
C THR A 107 3.88 8.10 -7.72
N CYS A 108 4.15 8.27 -9.03
CA CYS A 108 4.65 7.17 -9.86
C CYS A 108 5.97 6.61 -9.31
N PHE A 109 6.88 7.46 -8.84
CA PHE A 109 8.11 7.02 -8.20
C PHE A 109 7.82 6.18 -6.94
N VAL A 110 6.98 6.68 -6.04
CA VAL A 110 6.59 5.96 -4.81
C VAL A 110 5.97 4.61 -5.13
N GLU A 111 4.98 4.56 -6.04
CA GLU A 111 4.31 3.32 -6.44
C GLU A 111 5.29 2.31 -7.02
N ASN A 112 6.26 2.74 -7.84
CA ASN A 112 7.28 1.85 -8.41
C ASN A 112 8.23 1.31 -7.34
N VAL A 113 8.58 2.11 -6.33
CA VAL A 113 9.40 1.62 -5.20
C VAL A 113 8.61 0.62 -4.36
N GLN A 114 7.31 0.83 -4.16
CA GLN A 114 6.45 -0.06 -3.38
C GLN A 114 6.28 -1.46 -3.97
N ILE A 115 6.51 -1.66 -5.28
CA ILE A 115 6.58 -3.00 -5.91
C ILE A 115 7.60 -3.90 -5.19
N PHE A 116 8.66 -3.30 -4.68
CA PHE A 116 9.75 -3.99 -3.98
C PHE A 116 9.56 -4.01 -2.47
N LEU A 117 8.48 -3.46 -1.92
CA LEU A 117 8.23 -3.44 -0.49
C LEU A 117 7.23 -4.55 -0.12
N VAL A 118 7.66 -5.44 0.76
CA VAL A 118 6.94 -6.70 1.08
C VAL A 118 5.51 -6.49 1.58
N LEU A 119 5.31 -5.43 2.37
CA LEU A 119 4.06 -5.13 3.06
C LEU A 119 3.30 -3.96 2.42
N ARG A 120 3.72 -3.51 1.22
CA ARG A 120 3.04 -2.47 0.45
C ARG A 120 2.53 -3.05 -0.88
N ALA A 121 1.54 -2.37 -1.43
CA ALA A 121 0.95 -2.71 -2.71
C ALA A 121 0.86 -1.43 -3.54
N SER A 122 1.18 -1.54 -4.82
CA SER A 122 1.11 -0.43 -5.76
C SER A 122 -0.31 -0.27 -6.30
N SER A 123 -0.82 0.96 -6.34
CA SER A 123 -2.23 1.26 -6.64
C SER A 123 -2.36 2.38 -7.68
N LEU A 124 -3.15 2.13 -8.73
CA LEU A 124 -3.43 3.17 -9.73
C LEU A 124 -4.43 4.22 -9.20
N ASN A 125 -5.28 3.84 -8.25
CA ASN A 125 -6.12 4.78 -7.51
C ASN A 125 -5.29 5.80 -6.73
N ASP A 126 -4.15 5.37 -6.18
CA ASP A 126 -3.26 6.22 -5.39
C ASP A 126 -2.58 7.24 -6.29
N ILE A 127 -2.10 6.82 -7.47
CA ILE A 127 -1.55 7.74 -8.49
C ILE A 127 -2.56 8.84 -8.85
N VAL A 128 -3.82 8.46 -9.09
CA VAL A 128 -4.88 9.41 -9.44
C VAL A 128 -5.19 10.34 -8.27
N ALA A 129 -5.45 9.79 -7.07
CA ALA A 129 -5.79 10.55 -5.88
C ALA A 129 -4.69 11.55 -5.49
N ASN A 130 -3.44 11.10 -5.48
CA ASN A 130 -2.26 11.93 -5.19
C ASN A 130 -2.08 13.04 -6.22
N THR A 131 -2.27 12.74 -7.50
CA THR A 131 -2.21 13.76 -8.58
C THR A 131 -3.32 14.79 -8.43
N VAL A 132 -4.53 14.38 -8.09
CA VAL A 132 -5.66 15.27 -7.78
C VAL A 132 -5.34 16.16 -6.58
N GLY A 133 -4.76 15.60 -5.51
CA GLY A 133 -4.28 16.36 -4.35
C GLY A 133 -3.32 17.48 -4.73
N ALA A 134 -2.31 17.17 -5.55
CA ALA A 134 -1.35 18.16 -6.04
C ALA A 134 -2.02 19.26 -6.90
N ILE A 135 -3.00 18.90 -7.74
CA ILE A 135 -3.78 19.87 -8.52
C ILE A 135 -4.60 20.79 -7.60
N LEU A 136 -5.30 20.23 -6.61
CA LEU A 136 -6.09 21.01 -5.66
C LEU A 136 -5.21 21.97 -4.84
N GLY A 137 -4.04 21.50 -4.38
CA GLY A 137 -3.05 22.35 -3.71
C GLY A 137 -2.59 23.52 -4.59
N ALA A 138 -2.40 23.29 -5.89
CA ALA A 138 -2.06 24.36 -6.83
C ALA A 138 -3.20 25.37 -7.03
N LEU A 139 -4.43 24.87 -7.21
CA LEU A 139 -5.62 25.72 -7.37
C LEU A 139 -5.87 26.59 -6.15
N LEU A 140 -5.64 26.07 -4.93
CA LEU A 140 -5.72 26.84 -3.69
C LEU A 140 -4.75 28.04 -3.70
N VAL A 141 -3.50 27.81 -4.12
CA VAL A 141 -2.50 28.90 -4.19
C VAL A 141 -2.83 29.92 -5.28
N ILE A 142 -3.30 29.46 -6.44
CA ILE A 142 -3.65 30.32 -7.58
C ILE A 142 -4.91 31.15 -7.30
N GLY A 143 -5.91 30.56 -6.65
CA GLY A 143 -7.20 31.21 -6.34
C GLY A 143 -7.08 32.29 -5.28
N ILE A 144 -6.09 32.22 -4.39
CA ILE A 144 -5.82 33.26 -3.41
C ILE A 144 -5.07 34.42 -4.08
N ALA A 145 -5.64 35.62 -3.98
CA ALA A 145 -5.08 36.83 -4.55
C ALA A 145 -3.62 37.02 -4.12
N ARG A 146 -2.76 37.34 -5.10
CA ARG A 146 -1.32 37.53 -4.90
C ARG A 146 -0.97 38.49 -3.75
N SER A 147 -1.70 39.59 -3.64
CA SER A 147 -1.53 40.58 -2.57
C SER A 147 -1.77 40.01 -1.17
N ARG A 148 -2.63 38.99 -1.04
CA ARG A 148 -2.86 38.28 0.23
C ARG A 148 -1.64 37.45 0.63
N TRP A 149 -0.99 36.78 -0.33
CA TRP A 149 0.25 36.05 -0.06
C TRP A 149 1.39 36.98 0.34
N GLU A 150 1.53 38.12 -0.34
CA GLU A 150 2.53 39.13 0.00
C GLU A 150 2.27 39.71 1.40
N LYS A 151 1.02 40.05 1.72
CA LYS A 151 0.63 40.52 3.06
C LYS A 151 0.87 39.45 4.13
N LEU A 152 0.55 38.19 3.86
CA LEU A 152 0.82 37.07 4.77
C LEU A 152 2.33 36.90 5.01
N SER A 153 3.14 37.08 3.98
CA SER A 153 4.61 37.00 4.10
C SER A 153 5.21 38.12 4.94
N GLN A 154 4.57 39.29 4.98
CA GLN A 154 4.98 40.43 5.81
C GLN A 154 4.58 40.25 7.28
N LEU A 155 3.54 39.47 7.55
CA LEU A 155 3.10 39.12 8.92
C LEU A 155 3.97 38.05 9.57
N LEU A 156 4.86 37.39 8.82
CA LEU A 156 5.81 36.39 9.32
C LEU A 156 7.15 37.07 9.66
N PRO A 157 7.49 37.29 10.95
CA PRO A 157 8.74 37.97 11.32
C PRO A 157 9.94 37.12 10.92
N GLY A 158 11.00 37.75 10.43
CA GLY A 158 12.17 37.11 9.81
C GLY A 158 12.93 36.07 10.66
N GLN A 159 12.71 36.02 11.98
CA GLN A 159 13.30 35.03 12.90
C GLN A 159 12.30 33.96 13.41
N LEU A 160 10.99 34.16 13.22
CA LEU A 160 9.92 33.22 13.61
C LEU A 160 9.49 32.27 12.48
N SER A 161 10.11 32.42 11.30
CA SER A 161 9.93 31.58 10.11
C SER A 161 10.39 30.12 10.29
N ALA A 162 11.09 29.77 11.35
CA ALA A 162 11.32 28.35 11.66
C ALA A 162 10.13 27.76 12.44
N ARG A 163 9.57 28.51 13.40
CA ARG A 163 8.55 28.00 14.35
C ARG A 163 7.14 27.94 13.75
N GLY A 164 6.76 28.94 12.95
CA GLY A 164 5.47 28.92 12.25
C GLY A 164 5.41 27.86 11.14
N TYR A 165 6.54 27.60 10.50
CA TYR A 165 6.66 26.56 9.48
C TYR A 165 6.81 25.18 10.10
N ALA A 166 7.53 25.05 11.21
CA ALA A 166 7.51 23.84 12.04
C ALA A 166 6.09 23.53 12.54
N LEU A 167 5.29 24.54 12.93
CA LEU A 167 3.90 24.34 13.30
C LEU A 167 3.04 23.88 12.12
N TRP A 168 3.21 24.47 10.94
CA TRP A 168 2.50 24.02 9.74
C TRP A 168 2.89 22.60 9.34
N LEU A 169 4.18 22.25 9.46
CA LEU A 169 4.69 20.90 9.25
C LEU A 169 4.22 19.93 10.32
N LEU A 170 4.12 20.35 11.58
CA LEU A 170 3.55 19.54 12.66
C LEU A 170 2.05 19.34 12.47
N VAL A 171 1.34 20.28 11.85
CA VAL A 171 -0.07 20.14 11.47
C VAL A 171 -0.21 19.26 10.23
N ALA A 172 0.66 19.39 9.21
CA ALA A 172 0.65 18.55 8.02
C ALA A 172 1.10 17.11 8.33
N LEU A 173 2.14 16.96 9.16
CA LEU A 173 2.61 15.70 9.73
C LEU A 173 1.57 15.14 10.69
N GLY A 174 0.95 15.96 11.53
CA GLY A 174 -0.14 15.56 12.42
C GLY A 174 -1.36 15.10 11.63
N ALA A 175 -1.71 15.75 10.52
CA ALA A 175 -2.78 15.32 9.62
C ALA A 175 -2.40 14.03 8.87
N ALA A 176 -1.15 13.89 8.44
CA ALA A 176 -0.65 12.66 7.83
C ALA A 176 -0.58 11.50 8.84
N LEU A 177 -0.22 11.78 10.10
CA LEU A 177 -0.21 10.82 11.21
C LEU A 177 -1.62 10.47 11.67
N LEU A 178 -2.58 11.41 11.67
CA LEU A 178 -3.99 11.12 11.92
C LEU A 178 -4.63 10.35 10.77
N ALA A 179 -4.20 10.59 9.53
CA ALA A 179 -4.59 9.77 8.37
C ALA A 179 -3.99 8.35 8.45
N PHE A 180 -2.76 8.24 8.95
CA PHE A 180 -2.11 6.98 9.28
C PHE A 180 -2.82 6.25 10.42
N ASP A 181 -3.06 6.90 11.56
CA ASP A 181 -3.71 6.36 12.76
C ASP A 181 -5.18 5.98 12.53
N ALA A 182 -5.92 6.76 11.75
CA ALA A 182 -7.27 6.35 11.36
C ALA A 182 -7.26 5.08 10.46
N GLY A 183 -6.11 4.71 9.89
CA GLY A 183 -5.89 3.48 9.09
C GLY A 183 -5.26 2.36 9.89
N VAL A 184 -4.60 2.71 10.99
CA VAL A 184 -4.35 1.87 12.16
C VAL A 184 -5.55 1.99 13.11
N GLY A 185 -6.77 1.84 12.58
CA GLY A 185 -7.84 1.36 13.46
C GLY A 185 -7.31 0.08 14.09
N GLU A 186 -7.56 -0.16 15.39
CA GLU A 186 -7.35 -1.46 16.03
C GLU A 186 -7.58 -2.54 14.97
N ALA A 187 -6.66 -3.50 14.82
CA ALA A 187 -6.77 -4.60 13.85
C ALA A 187 -8.08 -5.37 14.10
N ARG A 188 -9.17 -4.79 13.62
CA ARG A 188 -10.53 -5.19 13.86
C ARG A 188 -10.79 -6.10 12.71
N LEU A 189 -10.98 -7.36 13.06
CA LEU A 189 -11.33 -8.42 12.14
C LEU A 189 -12.71 -8.20 11.50
N ALA A 190 -13.37 -7.07 11.80
CA ALA A 190 -14.62 -6.64 11.19
C ALA A 190 -14.48 -6.28 9.70
N GLY A 191 -13.27 -5.95 9.24
CA GLY A 191 -12.99 -5.69 7.81
C GLY A 191 -12.69 -6.94 6.99
N TRP A 192 -12.67 -8.12 7.62
CA TRP A 192 -12.42 -9.37 6.91
C TRP A 192 -13.56 -9.69 5.95
N GLU A 193 -13.30 -10.35 4.83
CA GLU A 193 -14.30 -10.65 3.80
C GLU A 193 -14.67 -12.13 3.79
N SER A 194 -15.96 -12.42 3.97
CA SER A 194 -16.41 -13.81 4.16
C SER A 194 -16.37 -14.67 2.88
N ASN A 195 -16.18 -14.07 1.71
CA ASN A 195 -16.09 -14.77 0.44
C ASN A 195 -14.67 -15.28 0.11
N TYR A 196 -13.68 -15.07 0.97
CA TYR A 196 -12.32 -15.53 0.71
C TYR A 196 -12.14 -17.05 0.87
N HIS A 197 -11.26 -17.59 0.04
CA HIS A 197 -10.84 -18.99 0.06
C HIS A 197 -9.60 -19.17 0.93
N LEU A 198 -9.41 -20.38 1.47
CA LEU A 198 -8.16 -20.79 2.07
C LEU A 198 -7.21 -21.27 0.98
N SER A 199 -5.95 -20.84 0.98
CA SER A 199 -4.89 -21.41 0.16
C SER A 199 -3.68 -21.81 1.01
N LEU A 200 -3.07 -22.97 0.72
CA LEU A 200 -1.94 -23.57 1.41
C LEU A 200 -0.81 -23.88 0.44
N GLY A 201 0.41 -23.44 0.77
CA GLY A 201 1.62 -23.69 -0.04
C GLY A 201 1.79 -22.80 -1.27
N ASN A 202 0.81 -21.94 -1.57
CA ASN A 202 0.92 -20.88 -2.57
C ASN A 202 -0.13 -19.79 -2.32
N GLU A 203 -0.06 -18.73 -3.12
CA GLU A 203 -1.11 -17.72 -3.26
C GLU A 203 -2.29 -18.25 -4.08
N PHE A 204 -3.50 -17.72 -3.87
CA PHE A 204 -4.74 -18.24 -4.48
C PHE A 204 -4.76 -18.27 -6.01
N GLU A 205 -3.99 -17.42 -6.69
CA GLU A 205 -3.85 -17.43 -8.15
C GLU A 205 -2.53 -18.07 -8.62
N GLY A 206 -1.70 -18.55 -7.69
CA GLY A 206 -0.44 -19.23 -7.97
C GLY A 206 0.67 -18.30 -8.46
N GLY A 207 1.45 -17.73 -7.56
CA GLY A 207 2.59 -16.88 -7.95
C GLY A 207 3.68 -16.69 -6.90
N ARG A 208 3.48 -17.24 -5.70
CA ARG A 208 4.43 -17.15 -4.58
C ARG A 208 4.49 -18.50 -3.85
N PRO A 209 4.95 -19.56 -4.55
CA PRO A 209 4.97 -20.91 -4.00
C PRO A 209 5.88 -20.99 -2.78
N TRP A 210 5.46 -21.81 -1.81
CA TRP A 210 6.26 -22.12 -0.64
C TRP A 210 6.79 -23.56 -0.70
N MET A 211 8.11 -23.68 -0.63
CA MET A 211 8.84 -24.94 -0.64
C MET A 211 9.02 -25.42 0.80
N GLY A 212 8.20 -26.40 1.19
CA GLY A 212 8.25 -27.01 2.50
C GLY A 212 7.11 -28.00 2.73
N SER A 213 6.91 -28.36 4.00
CA SER A 213 5.88 -29.31 4.42
C SER A 213 5.13 -28.79 5.66
N ILE A 214 3.80 -28.87 5.69
CA ILE A 214 2.93 -28.49 6.81
C ILE A 214 2.41 -29.76 7.50
N ARG A 215 3.16 -30.36 8.41
CA ARG A 215 2.73 -31.57 9.14
C ARG A 215 1.34 -31.49 9.80
N SER A 216 0.92 -30.32 10.27
CA SER A 216 -0.43 -30.15 10.83
C SER A 216 -0.97 -28.73 10.65
N LEU A 217 -2.29 -28.63 10.51
CA LEU A 217 -3.05 -27.39 10.44
C LEU A 217 -4.29 -27.50 11.35
N ARG A 218 -4.55 -26.48 12.16
CA ARG A 218 -5.81 -26.31 12.88
C ARG A 218 -6.22 -24.85 12.84
N LEU A 219 -7.48 -24.60 12.50
CA LEU A 219 -8.11 -23.28 12.54
C LEU A 219 -9.18 -23.29 13.62
N SER A 220 -9.26 -22.26 14.46
CA SER A 220 -10.30 -22.17 15.50
C SER A 220 -10.79 -20.74 15.72
N THR A 221 -12.08 -20.60 16.06
CA THR A 221 -12.70 -19.33 16.48
C THR A 221 -13.22 -19.38 17.92
N GLY A 222 -12.86 -20.43 18.66
CA GLY A 222 -13.41 -20.77 19.98
C GLY A 222 -14.73 -21.56 19.90
N THR A 223 -15.57 -21.30 18.90
CA THR A 223 -16.85 -22.01 18.69
C THR A 223 -16.80 -22.99 17.52
N LEU A 224 -15.93 -22.77 16.54
CA LEU A 224 -15.67 -23.67 15.43
C LEU A 224 -14.20 -24.07 15.45
N THR A 225 -13.92 -25.35 15.22
CA THR A 225 -12.56 -25.85 14.98
C THR A 225 -12.57 -26.63 13.67
N LEU A 226 -11.65 -26.28 12.77
CA LEU A 226 -11.42 -26.96 11.51
C LEU A 226 -10.06 -27.65 11.53
N THR A 227 -10.07 -28.92 11.18
CA THR A 227 -8.90 -29.78 10.91
C THR A 227 -8.82 -30.10 9.42
N PRO A 228 -7.70 -30.63 8.89
CA PRO A 228 -7.56 -30.94 7.48
C PRO A 228 -8.71 -31.82 6.96
N ASP A 229 -9.14 -32.83 7.74
CA ASP A 229 -10.25 -33.73 7.38
C ASP A 229 -11.62 -33.05 7.26
N SER A 230 -11.77 -31.89 7.89
CA SER A 230 -13.01 -31.09 7.82
C SER A 230 -12.96 -29.98 6.76
N LEU A 231 -11.79 -29.76 6.14
CA LEU A 231 -11.61 -28.80 5.08
C LEU A 231 -11.82 -29.50 3.75
N ASP A 232 -12.75 -28.98 2.94
CA ASP A 232 -12.94 -29.43 1.57
C ASP A 232 -11.85 -28.79 0.70
N LEU A 233 -10.68 -29.42 0.67
CA LEU A 233 -9.50 -28.93 -0.05
C LEU A 233 -9.38 -29.63 -1.41
N GLU A 234 -9.17 -28.83 -2.43
CA GLU A 234 -8.82 -29.29 -3.77
C GLU A 234 -7.35 -29.00 -4.05
N THR A 235 -6.66 -29.97 -4.64
CA THR A 235 -5.31 -29.79 -5.18
C THR A 235 -5.37 -28.95 -6.46
N VAL A 236 -4.62 -27.85 -6.52
CA VAL A 236 -4.56 -27.00 -7.71
C VAL A 236 -3.34 -27.35 -8.54
N ARG A 237 -3.55 -28.08 -9.65
CA ARG A 237 -2.48 -28.55 -10.55
C ARG A 237 -2.13 -27.59 -11.69
N HIS A 238 -2.13 -26.29 -11.46
CA HIS A 238 -1.85 -25.31 -12.52
C HIS A 238 -0.54 -24.54 -12.28
N TYR A 239 0.50 -24.99 -12.98
CA TYR A 239 1.46 -24.12 -13.67
C TYR A 239 1.85 -24.79 -14.98
N ASP A 240 1.75 -24.03 -16.06
CA ASP A 240 2.05 -24.44 -17.43
C ASP A 240 3.55 -24.72 -17.60
N LYS A 241 3.96 -25.95 -17.26
CA LYS A 241 4.98 -26.78 -17.91
C LYS A 241 5.18 -28.07 -17.09
N ALA A 242 4.49 -29.11 -17.54
CA ALA A 242 4.68 -30.53 -17.23
C ALA A 242 4.61 -30.94 -15.74
N LEU A 243 3.51 -31.60 -15.36
CA LEU A 243 3.48 -33.00 -14.89
C LEU A 243 2.05 -33.34 -14.44
N HIS A 244 1.50 -34.45 -14.96
CA HIS A 244 0.31 -35.10 -14.39
C HIS A 244 0.63 -35.65 -13.00
N PHE A 245 -0.37 -36.10 -12.22
CA PHE A 245 -0.40 -37.39 -11.47
C PHE A 245 -1.37 -37.37 -10.30
N GLY A 246 -2.28 -38.36 -10.23
CA GLY A 246 -2.78 -38.98 -8.99
C GLY A 246 -3.70 -38.15 -8.08
N LYS A 247 -4.80 -38.77 -7.63
CA LYS A 247 -5.58 -38.30 -6.47
C LYS A 247 -4.96 -38.99 -5.24
N PRO A 248 -4.60 -38.30 -4.15
CA PRO A 248 -4.07 -38.97 -2.97
C PRO A 248 -5.18 -39.64 -2.18
N ASP A 249 -4.90 -40.83 -1.65
CA ASP A 249 -5.86 -41.68 -0.94
C ASP A 249 -6.03 -41.29 0.56
N SER A 250 -5.24 -40.35 1.09
CA SER A 250 -5.40 -39.83 2.47
C SER A 250 -4.78 -38.44 2.71
N LEU A 251 -5.37 -37.64 3.63
CA LEU A 251 -4.88 -36.31 4.04
C LEU A 251 -3.59 -36.36 4.91
N SER A 252 -3.15 -37.54 5.34
CA SER A 252 -1.85 -37.72 5.99
C SER A 252 -0.66 -37.66 5.02
N ASP A 253 -0.91 -37.71 3.70
CA ASP A 253 0.11 -37.71 2.66
C ASP A 253 0.35 -36.35 2.01
N ILE A 254 -0.33 -35.28 2.45
CA ILE A 254 -0.18 -33.91 1.91
C ILE A 254 1.30 -33.42 1.99
N PHE A 255 2.17 -34.09 2.75
CA PHE A 255 3.44 -33.52 3.24
C PHE A 255 4.67 -34.43 3.16
N SER A 256 4.83 -35.23 2.10
CA SER A 256 6.04 -36.08 1.99
C SER A 256 6.65 -36.33 0.62
N SER A 257 5.98 -36.04 -0.50
CA SER A 257 6.64 -36.06 -1.82
C SER A 257 7.12 -34.65 -2.16
N GLY A 258 8.34 -34.51 -2.68
CA GLY A 258 8.87 -33.24 -3.20
C GLY A 258 8.15 -32.75 -4.46
N GLU A 259 6.84 -32.93 -4.54
CA GLU A 259 5.96 -32.55 -5.64
C GLU A 259 5.22 -31.25 -5.28
N ARG A 260 5.16 -30.35 -6.25
CA ARG A 260 4.88 -28.90 -6.12
C ARG A 260 3.38 -28.58 -6.03
N ASP A 261 2.61 -29.47 -5.41
CA ASP A 261 1.17 -29.29 -5.26
C ASP A 261 0.86 -28.25 -4.18
N TRP A 262 -0.14 -27.41 -4.43
CA TRP A 262 -0.69 -26.48 -3.45
C TRP A 262 -2.21 -26.67 -3.41
N TRP A 263 -2.81 -26.30 -2.28
CA TRP A 263 -4.21 -26.62 -1.99
C TRP A 263 -5.03 -25.36 -1.81
N ARG A 264 -6.28 -25.41 -2.25
CA ARG A 264 -7.27 -24.37 -1.95
C ARG A 264 -8.58 -24.97 -1.46
N SER A 265 -9.35 -24.20 -0.70
CA SER A 265 -10.72 -24.61 -0.37
C SER A 265 -11.61 -24.59 -1.63
N ALA A 266 -12.42 -25.64 -1.81
CA ALA A 266 -13.37 -25.75 -2.93
C ALA A 266 -14.43 -24.63 -2.90
N ALA A 267 -14.81 -24.21 -1.70
CA ALA A 267 -15.72 -23.11 -1.46
C ALA A 267 -15.09 -22.03 -0.56
N PRO A 268 -15.63 -20.79 -0.57
CA PRO A 268 -15.25 -19.77 0.39
C PRO A 268 -15.35 -20.23 1.84
N MET A 269 -14.44 -19.76 2.68
CA MET A 269 -14.37 -20.07 4.11
C MET A 269 -15.39 -19.25 4.94
N ALA A 270 -16.56 -18.96 4.36
CA ALA A 270 -17.54 -18.00 4.87
C ALA A 270 -17.97 -18.28 6.31
N ARG A 271 -18.21 -19.54 6.66
CA ARG A 271 -18.60 -19.89 8.03
C ARG A 271 -17.50 -19.55 9.05
N PHE A 272 -16.25 -19.82 8.71
CA PHE A 272 -15.11 -19.53 9.57
C PHE A 272 -14.89 -18.02 9.66
N LEU A 273 -14.78 -17.33 8.53
CA LEU A 273 -14.47 -15.90 8.46
C LEU A 273 -15.57 -15.04 9.11
N ASN A 274 -16.85 -15.39 8.95
CA ASN A 274 -17.94 -14.73 9.68
C ASN A 274 -17.83 -14.89 11.21
N LEU A 275 -17.34 -16.04 11.69
CA LEU A 275 -17.10 -16.23 13.13
C LEU A 275 -15.86 -15.45 13.60
N VAL A 276 -14.83 -15.31 12.76
CA VAL A 276 -13.68 -14.45 13.05
C VAL A 276 -14.13 -12.99 13.19
N GLN A 277 -14.90 -12.47 12.24
CA GLN A 277 -15.51 -11.14 12.33
C GLN A 277 -16.39 -11.00 13.58
N LYS A 278 -17.29 -11.96 13.83
CA LYS A 278 -18.24 -11.86 14.94
C LYS A 278 -17.54 -11.90 16.30
N ASN A 279 -16.57 -12.79 16.46
CA ASN A 279 -15.92 -13.03 17.74
C ASN A 279 -14.70 -12.11 17.95
N GLN A 280 -14.24 -11.42 16.91
CA GLN A 280 -13.00 -10.63 16.91
C GLN A 280 -11.80 -11.43 17.45
N GLN A 281 -11.78 -12.75 17.18
CA GLN A 281 -10.71 -13.64 17.60
C GLN A 281 -10.65 -14.87 16.70
N PHE A 282 -9.45 -15.42 16.55
CA PHE A 282 -9.20 -16.72 15.93
C PHE A 282 -7.87 -17.29 16.42
N SER A 283 -7.61 -18.55 16.11
CA SER A 283 -6.35 -19.23 16.39
C SER A 283 -5.97 -20.12 15.23
N ILE A 284 -4.70 -20.10 14.87
CA ILE A 284 -4.11 -20.97 13.86
C ILE A 284 -2.98 -21.74 14.54
N SER A 285 -3.02 -23.07 14.44
CA SER A 285 -1.90 -23.93 14.84
C SER A 285 -1.34 -24.60 13.61
N LEU A 286 -0.05 -24.39 13.36
CA LEU A 286 0.70 -24.91 12.22
C LEU A 286 1.95 -25.61 12.73
N ALA A 287 2.20 -26.83 12.27
CA ALA A 287 3.50 -27.46 12.36
C ALA A 287 4.07 -27.57 10.95
N LEU A 288 5.19 -26.90 10.68
CA LEU A 288 5.76 -26.81 9.35
C LEU A 288 7.28 -26.97 9.35
N ARG A 289 7.84 -27.32 8.19
CA ARG A 289 9.28 -27.37 7.90
C ARG A 289 9.52 -26.71 6.55
N SER A 290 10.41 -25.72 6.51
CA SER A 290 10.90 -25.17 5.25
C SER A 290 11.95 -26.10 4.65
N ASP A 291 11.88 -26.34 3.33
CA ASP A 291 12.90 -27.11 2.61
C ASP A 291 13.90 -26.19 1.88
N GLU A 292 13.59 -24.90 1.73
CA GLU A 292 14.46 -23.90 1.09
C GLU A 292 14.34 -22.56 1.83
N LEU A 293 15.46 -21.92 2.22
CA LEU A 293 15.40 -20.61 2.88
C LEU A 293 15.37 -19.45 1.88
N ARG A 294 15.88 -19.67 0.66
CA ARG A 294 15.94 -18.65 -0.37
C ARG A 294 14.86 -18.89 -1.42
N GLN A 295 13.67 -18.33 -1.16
CA GLN A 295 12.49 -18.46 -2.02
C GLN A 295 11.98 -17.09 -2.50
N SER A 296 11.06 -17.10 -3.48
CA SER A 296 10.42 -15.90 -4.00
C SER A 296 9.35 -15.35 -3.03
N GLY A 297 9.60 -14.16 -2.52
CA GLY A 297 8.73 -13.30 -1.72
C GLY A 297 8.78 -13.72 -0.26
N PRO A 298 7.83 -13.24 0.57
CA PRO A 298 7.30 -14.13 1.57
C PRO A 298 6.53 -15.22 0.82
N ALA A 299 7.20 -16.35 0.62
CA ALA A 299 6.61 -17.54 0.02
C ALA A 299 5.37 -17.95 0.84
N ARG A 300 4.22 -18.19 0.19
CA ARG A 300 2.92 -18.25 0.87
C ARG A 300 2.67 -19.62 1.47
N ILE A 301 2.66 -19.68 2.80
CA ILE A 301 2.38 -20.91 3.55
C ILE A 301 0.87 -21.09 3.69
N LEU A 302 0.18 -20.04 4.15
CA LEU A 302 -1.27 -20.04 4.37
C LEU A 302 -1.83 -18.65 4.08
N THR A 303 -2.91 -18.58 3.29
CA THR A 303 -3.60 -17.33 2.98
C THR A 303 -5.11 -17.48 3.02
N PHE A 304 -5.82 -16.44 3.48
CA PHE A 304 -7.25 -16.26 3.23
C PHE A 304 -7.40 -15.15 2.19
N SER A 305 -7.79 -15.50 0.97
CA SER A 305 -7.84 -14.56 -0.16
C SER A 305 -8.76 -15.05 -1.28
N ASP A 306 -9.13 -14.15 -2.19
CA ASP A 306 -9.79 -14.48 -3.48
C ASP A 306 -8.93 -14.05 -4.69
N GLY A 307 -7.64 -13.77 -4.48
CA GLY A 307 -6.71 -13.36 -5.53
C GLY A 307 -5.39 -12.81 -5.00
N PHE A 308 -4.60 -12.15 -5.86
CA PHE A 308 -3.30 -11.55 -5.47
C PHE A 308 -3.45 -10.33 -4.53
N ASP A 309 -4.54 -9.59 -4.66
CA ASP A 309 -4.68 -8.27 -4.02
C ASP A 309 -5.53 -8.27 -2.75
N TYR A 310 -6.44 -9.24 -2.63
CA TYR A 310 -7.50 -9.22 -1.62
C TYR A 310 -7.30 -10.36 -0.63
N ARG A 311 -6.89 -10.01 0.59
CA ARG A 311 -6.56 -11.00 1.62
C ARG A 311 -6.83 -10.48 3.01
N ASP A 312 -7.35 -11.38 3.82
CA ASP A 312 -7.61 -11.15 5.25
C ASP A 312 -6.41 -11.58 6.10
N LEU A 313 -5.67 -12.57 5.63
CA LEU A 313 -4.51 -13.11 6.32
C LEU A 313 -3.49 -13.62 5.32
N THR A 314 -2.23 -13.40 5.64
CA THR A 314 -1.13 -14.13 5.04
C THR A 314 -0.11 -14.55 6.08
N ILE A 315 0.21 -15.83 6.07
CA ILE A 315 1.39 -16.41 6.72
C ILE A 315 2.33 -16.83 5.60
N GLY A 316 3.50 -16.21 5.55
CA GLY A 316 4.54 -16.51 4.57
C GLY A 316 5.91 -16.73 5.20
N GLN A 317 6.85 -17.25 4.42
CA GLN A 317 8.25 -17.38 4.80
C GLN A 317 9.11 -16.41 4.01
N GLN A 318 9.91 -15.59 4.69
CA GLN A 318 10.93 -14.75 4.07
C GLN A 318 12.28 -15.04 4.71
N GLY A 319 13.19 -15.67 3.97
CA GLY A 319 14.45 -16.13 4.54
C GLY A 319 14.21 -17.19 5.62
N ASP A 320 14.76 -16.96 6.80
CA ASP A 320 14.53 -17.76 8.01
C ASP A 320 13.39 -17.21 8.90
N ALA A 321 12.72 -16.14 8.48
CA ALA A 321 11.65 -15.49 9.22
C ALA A 321 10.25 -15.91 8.74
N LEU A 322 9.31 -15.95 9.68
CA LEU A 322 7.87 -16.04 9.40
C LEU A 322 7.31 -14.61 9.24
N ALA A 323 6.76 -14.31 8.07
CA ALA A 323 6.10 -13.04 7.77
C ALA A 323 4.59 -13.18 7.92
N ILE A 324 3.98 -12.38 8.79
CA ILE A 324 2.54 -12.36 9.02
C ILE A 324 1.97 -11.01 8.59
N ARG A 325 0.91 -11.04 7.78
CA ARG A 325 0.10 -9.88 7.42
C ARG A 325 -1.36 -10.15 7.81
N LEU A 326 -1.96 -9.19 8.51
CA LEU A 326 -3.35 -9.14 8.96
C LEU A 326 -3.96 -7.80 8.56
#